data_AF-A0A7V5VBT1-F1
#
_entry.id   AF-A0A7V5VBT1-F1
#
_cell.length_a   1.000
_cell.length_b   1.000
_cell.length_c   1.000
_cell.angle_alpha   90.00
_cell.angle_beta   90.00
_cell.angle_gamma   90.00
#
_symmetry.space_group_name_H-M   'P 1'
#
loop_
_entity.id
_entity.type
_entity.pdbx_description
1 polymer ?
#
loop_
_entity_poly.entity_id
_entity_poly.type
_entity_poly.pdbx_seq_one_letter_code
_entity_poly.pdbx_strand_id
1 'polypeptide(L)'
;MTNGLGGYGMGSALGAPLRRAHSLLTLPLRPPLRRAACVRTLFEAIYFDQRWIQLAPEIDSTGKARRPHETFKIKFTLQHGLPHHRIAIGPLEISRMMWMHTGENALYVQYTLTGGNGPVPLRLMPALSTEETFFATPRAAYAIRILDSGFSYALENDGDSRLFCSTDRAGQVVEMNRVRPLHFQDSGEEILWCPAAIDVTLAGDSPVTLCLGLQESWPQNAQESLQATVAYRRRLVAVHADAESFVQRCVQSADAYLITRPSSLSRDTRTVLAGYPGRSETGFDSLMAISGLLLPAGRFDEAIAVLNMLRRHEKDGLVPDFFSEKPEQPVFARMDTSLWYVQTVYDIWQETGDLEFVEGEFSFLLKILNTYLGGTRTGIAVDSDGLVMIGEHAQARSWMDAGYLEWEAVPRIGKPVEVQMLWYNALMVINEFSRLLGREAGQEKTGDIAARVRESFAEKFWLAREGYCADLLRDDHPDSALRANQVIGFGLPYAPVTESNARSVLAAVDAHLRTPMGIRTLTPYHPAYSGEGEHTHPHVEASARFNGRIHTWLLWPYIRLALRCGIPREQLKTYFAPLFAAPDHGLLDHVDEQFAGDAPHTPAGLPASVAALAAITRSWLALTR
;
A
#
# COMPACT_ATOMS: atom_id res chain seq x y z
N MET A 1 -8.77 8.66 -1.84
CA MET A 1 -8.42 9.91 -1.11
C MET A 1 -7.95 9.52 0.28
N THR A 2 -6.98 10.22 0.86
CA THR A 2 -6.47 9.95 2.22
C THR A 2 -6.34 11.26 2.99
N ASN A 3 -6.30 11.18 4.32
CA ASN A 3 -6.11 12.34 5.20
C ASN A 3 -4.72 12.41 5.86
N GLY A 4 -3.80 11.53 5.47
CA GLY A 4 -2.47 11.45 6.08
C GLY A 4 -2.45 11.04 7.55
N LEU A 5 -3.58 10.61 8.15
CA LEU A 5 -3.66 10.05 9.51
C LEU A 5 -3.94 8.54 9.52
N GLY A 6 -4.11 7.94 8.34
CA GLY A 6 -4.56 6.56 8.13
C GLY A 6 -6.04 6.45 7.75
N GLY A 7 -6.78 7.57 7.75
CA GLY A 7 -8.14 7.65 7.23
C GLY A 7 -8.14 7.78 5.70
N TYR A 8 -9.15 7.22 5.06
CA TYR A 8 -9.29 7.23 3.62
C TYR A 8 -10.75 7.14 3.16
N GLY A 9 -10.99 7.60 1.94
CA GLY A 9 -12.21 7.35 1.17
C GLY A 9 -11.87 6.62 -0.13
N MET A 10 -12.57 5.52 -0.38
CA MET A 10 -12.36 4.63 -1.53
C MET A 10 -13.71 4.27 -2.17
N GLY A 11 -13.85 4.47 -3.48
CA GLY A 11 -15.10 4.25 -4.20
C GLY A 11 -14.88 4.14 -5.70
N SER A 12 -15.97 3.98 -6.46
CA SER A 12 -15.91 3.93 -7.91
C SER A 12 -16.04 5.31 -8.54
N ALA A 13 -15.56 5.46 -9.79
CA ALA A 13 -15.80 6.67 -10.61
C ALA A 13 -17.29 6.96 -10.86
N LEU A 14 -18.17 5.97 -10.65
CA LEU A 14 -19.62 6.16 -10.72
C LEU A 14 -20.21 6.81 -9.46
N GLY A 15 -19.41 6.98 -8.40
CA GLY A 15 -19.87 7.48 -7.11
C GLY A 15 -20.74 6.50 -6.34
N ALA A 16 -20.70 5.21 -6.69
CA ALA A 16 -21.41 4.14 -6.00
C ALA A 16 -20.43 3.09 -5.44
N PRO A 17 -20.70 2.49 -4.26
CA PRO A 17 -19.93 1.37 -3.75
C PRO A 17 -20.25 0.10 -4.56
N LEU A 18 -19.25 -0.49 -5.21
CA LEU A 18 -19.41 -1.69 -6.06
C LEU A 18 -18.74 -2.93 -5.46
N ARG A 19 -17.81 -2.72 -4.53
CA ARG A 19 -16.98 -3.74 -3.88
C ARG A 19 -17.05 -3.55 -2.38
N ARG A 20 -16.91 -4.62 -1.60
CA ARG A 20 -16.97 -4.54 -0.13
C ARG A 20 -15.92 -3.61 0.47
N ALA A 21 -14.76 -3.53 -0.17
CA ALA A 21 -13.69 -2.62 0.20
C ALA A 21 -14.05 -1.13 0.05
N HIS A 22 -15.08 -0.78 -0.74
CA HIS A 22 -15.47 0.62 -0.94
C HIS A 22 -16.13 1.16 0.33
N SER A 23 -15.68 2.33 0.75
CA SER A 23 -16.18 3.07 1.90
C SER A 23 -15.92 4.56 1.64
N LEU A 24 -16.98 5.36 1.74
CA LEU A 24 -16.89 6.80 1.52
C LEU A 24 -15.99 7.46 2.58
N LEU A 25 -16.10 7.03 3.84
CA LEU A 25 -15.27 7.50 4.94
C LEU A 25 -14.86 6.34 5.84
N THR A 26 -13.58 6.00 5.80
CA THR A 26 -12.92 5.08 6.73
C THR A 26 -11.97 5.88 7.61
N LEU A 27 -12.14 5.81 8.92
CA LEU A 27 -11.28 6.52 9.89
C LEU A 27 -10.56 5.55 10.82
N PRO A 28 -9.34 5.86 11.26
CA PRO A 28 -8.62 5.07 12.23
C PRO A 28 -9.13 5.39 13.64
N LEU A 29 -9.66 4.39 14.35
CA LEU A 29 -9.99 4.48 15.77
C LEU A 29 -8.74 4.65 16.63
N ARG A 30 -7.59 4.15 16.15
CA ARG A 30 -6.27 4.34 16.76
C ARG A 30 -5.24 4.65 15.67
N PRO A 31 -5.01 5.93 15.32
CA PRO A 31 -4.16 6.30 14.18
C PRO A 31 -2.81 5.55 14.10
N PRO A 32 -2.45 4.96 12.93
CA PRO A 32 -3.27 4.79 11.72
C PRO A 32 -4.05 3.47 11.63
N LEU A 33 -4.05 2.67 12.69
CA LEU A 33 -4.62 1.32 12.76
C LEU A 33 -6.05 1.31 13.33
N ARG A 34 -6.64 0.11 13.44
CA ARG A 34 -8.03 -0.12 13.88
C ARG A 34 -9.02 0.77 13.11
N ARG A 35 -9.00 0.63 11.79
CA ARG A 35 -9.84 1.43 10.90
C ARG A 35 -11.24 0.86 10.86
N ALA A 36 -12.23 1.75 10.80
CA ALA A 36 -13.61 1.37 10.64
C ALA A 36 -14.27 2.14 9.50
N ALA A 37 -15.16 1.47 8.77
CA ALA A 37 -15.98 2.08 7.74
C ALA A 37 -17.05 2.95 8.41
N CYS A 38 -16.69 4.19 8.76
CA CYS A 38 -17.57 5.13 9.43
C CYS A 38 -18.81 5.42 8.59
N VAL A 39 -18.64 5.64 7.29
CA VAL A 39 -19.74 5.89 6.34
C VAL A 39 -19.45 5.08 5.08
N ARG A 40 -20.29 4.08 4.80
CA ARG A 40 -20.14 3.21 3.63
C ARG A 40 -20.38 4.01 2.35
N THR A 41 -21.49 4.74 2.31
CA THR A 41 -21.89 5.58 1.17
C THR A 41 -22.79 6.71 1.62
N LEU A 42 -23.04 7.66 0.73
CA LEU A 42 -24.01 8.73 0.92
C LEU A 42 -25.15 8.49 -0.08
N PHE A 43 -26.37 8.25 0.42
CA PHE A 43 -27.55 8.25 -0.44
C PHE A 43 -27.99 9.69 -0.64
N GLU A 44 -27.67 10.22 -1.81
CA GLU A 44 -27.95 11.59 -2.20
C GLU A 44 -29.12 11.61 -3.17
N ALA A 45 -30.10 12.48 -2.96
CA ALA A 45 -31.21 12.63 -3.90
C ALA A 45 -31.58 14.08 -4.11
N ILE A 46 -32.01 14.43 -5.32
CA ILE A 46 -32.61 15.72 -5.62
C ILE A 46 -34.10 15.57 -5.89
N TYR A 47 -34.89 16.58 -5.52
CA TYR A 47 -36.29 16.63 -5.89
C TYR A 47 -36.45 17.34 -7.24
N PHE A 48 -36.78 16.57 -8.28
CA PHE A 48 -36.97 17.05 -9.64
C PHE A 48 -38.09 16.27 -10.32
N ASP A 49 -38.90 16.94 -11.14
CA ASP A 49 -40.03 16.33 -11.86
C ASP A 49 -40.99 15.56 -10.91
N GLN A 50 -41.34 16.22 -9.81
CA GLN A 50 -42.23 15.72 -8.74
C GLN A 50 -41.77 14.45 -8.01
N ARG A 51 -40.50 14.06 -8.13
CA ARG A 51 -39.94 12.88 -7.46
C ARG A 51 -38.53 13.11 -6.93
N TRP A 52 -38.13 12.27 -5.99
CA TRP A 52 -36.73 12.18 -5.56
C TRP A 52 -35.95 11.30 -6.54
N ILE A 53 -34.86 11.81 -7.08
CA ILE A 53 -33.96 11.12 -8.01
C ILE A 53 -32.58 11.03 -7.37
N GLN A 54 -32.01 9.83 -7.31
CA GLN A 54 -30.68 9.60 -6.73
C GLN A 54 -29.57 10.22 -7.57
N LEU A 55 -28.54 10.80 -6.91
CA LEU A 55 -27.37 11.40 -7.55
C LEU A 55 -26.21 10.41 -7.81
N ALA A 56 -26.46 9.13 -7.63
CA ALA A 56 -25.55 8.03 -7.95
C ALA A 56 -26.35 6.88 -8.59
N PRO A 57 -25.73 6.03 -9.41
CA PRO A 57 -26.38 4.83 -9.92
C PRO A 57 -26.98 3.96 -8.82
N GLU A 58 -28.14 3.37 -9.10
CA GLU A 58 -28.72 2.34 -8.24
C GLU A 58 -27.96 1.04 -8.42
N ILE A 59 -27.77 0.29 -7.33
CA ILE A 59 -27.13 -1.02 -7.38
C ILE A 59 -28.21 -2.08 -7.29
N ASP A 60 -28.31 -2.92 -8.32
CA ASP A 60 -29.27 -4.03 -8.32
C ASP A 60 -28.80 -5.21 -7.45
N SER A 61 -29.63 -6.24 -7.33
CA SER A 61 -29.33 -7.44 -6.52
C SER A 61 -28.12 -8.24 -7.01
N THR A 62 -27.57 -7.93 -8.18
CA THR A 62 -26.35 -8.54 -8.72
C THR A 62 -25.11 -7.67 -8.50
N GLY A 63 -25.23 -6.53 -7.81
CA GLY A 63 -24.13 -5.58 -7.62
C GLY A 63 -23.87 -4.70 -8.86
N LYS A 64 -24.77 -4.71 -9.86
CA LYS A 64 -24.60 -3.94 -11.09
C LYS A 64 -25.24 -2.56 -10.98
N ALA A 65 -24.49 -1.55 -11.41
CA ALA A 65 -24.95 -0.17 -11.46
C ALA A 65 -25.99 0.04 -12.57
N ARG A 66 -27.12 0.67 -12.23
CA ARG A 66 -28.22 1.06 -13.11
C ARG A 66 -28.49 2.56 -13.00
N ARG A 67 -28.96 3.15 -14.11
CA ARG A 67 -29.31 4.58 -14.11
C ARG A 67 -30.60 4.79 -13.31
N PRO A 68 -30.66 5.78 -12.41
CA PRO A 68 -31.87 6.11 -11.67
C PRO A 68 -32.92 6.82 -12.54
N HIS A 69 -32.51 7.39 -13.68
CA HIS A 69 -33.36 8.12 -14.62
C HIS A 69 -32.83 7.96 -16.05
N GLU A 70 -33.70 8.00 -17.06
CA GLU A 70 -33.31 7.84 -18.48
C GLU A 70 -32.29 8.89 -18.94
N THR A 71 -32.47 10.14 -18.53
CA THR A 71 -31.57 11.27 -18.82
C THR A 71 -30.37 11.38 -17.87
N PHE A 72 -30.26 10.49 -16.86
CA PHE A 72 -29.15 10.53 -15.91
C PHE A 72 -27.82 10.26 -16.61
N LYS A 73 -26.87 11.19 -16.46
CA LYS A 73 -25.49 11.04 -16.90
C LYS A 73 -24.56 11.47 -15.77
N ILE A 74 -23.50 10.72 -15.56
CA ILE A 74 -22.43 11.08 -14.64
C ILE A 74 -21.10 11.08 -15.39
N LYS A 75 -20.34 12.16 -15.24
CA LYS A 75 -18.97 12.28 -15.73
C LYS A 75 -18.04 12.44 -14.55
N PHE A 76 -17.06 11.55 -14.43
CA PHE A 76 -16.01 11.62 -13.43
C PHE A 76 -14.74 12.24 -14.01
N THR A 77 -14.08 13.06 -13.19
CA THR A 77 -12.78 13.67 -13.48
C THR A 77 -12.01 13.85 -12.16
N LEU A 78 -10.69 13.92 -12.23
CA LEU A 78 -9.87 14.44 -11.13
C LEU A 78 -9.61 15.93 -11.33
N GLN A 79 -10.28 16.80 -10.58
CA GLN A 79 -10.00 18.24 -10.61
C GLN A 79 -8.97 18.56 -9.53
N HIS A 80 -7.78 19.00 -9.92
CA HIS A 80 -6.64 19.15 -9.00
C HIS A 80 -6.29 17.85 -8.24
N GLY A 81 -6.53 16.69 -8.86
CA GLY A 81 -6.37 15.38 -8.23
C GLY A 81 -7.51 14.97 -7.28
N LEU A 82 -8.54 15.80 -7.13
CA LEU A 82 -9.70 15.53 -6.27
C LEU A 82 -10.87 14.92 -7.07
N PRO A 83 -11.57 13.92 -6.54
CA PRO A 83 -12.78 13.36 -7.16
C PRO A 83 -13.82 14.44 -7.44
N HIS A 84 -14.14 14.61 -8.71
CA HIS A 84 -15.15 15.56 -9.17
C HIS A 84 -16.10 14.88 -10.15
N HIS A 85 -17.39 14.97 -9.83
CA HIS A 85 -18.47 14.42 -10.66
C HIS A 85 -19.30 15.56 -11.22
N ARG A 86 -19.61 15.52 -12.52
CA ARG A 86 -20.69 16.31 -13.12
C ARG A 86 -21.86 15.38 -13.40
N ILE A 87 -22.99 15.67 -12.77
CA ILE A 87 -24.19 14.86 -12.78
C ILE A 87 -25.27 15.65 -13.53
N ALA A 88 -25.78 15.10 -14.62
CA ALA A 88 -26.83 15.72 -15.41
C ALA A 88 -28.12 14.90 -15.31
N ILE A 89 -29.24 15.57 -15.03
CA ILE A 89 -30.59 15.00 -14.92
C ILE A 89 -31.56 15.92 -15.65
N GLY A 90 -31.87 15.60 -16.90
CA GLY A 90 -32.65 16.48 -17.77
C GLY A 90 -31.95 17.85 -17.94
N PRO A 91 -32.59 18.97 -17.56
CA PRO A 91 -31.99 20.31 -17.62
C PRO A 91 -31.09 20.64 -16.42
N LEU A 92 -31.06 19.80 -15.37
CA LEU A 92 -30.24 20.05 -14.19
C LEU A 92 -28.81 19.58 -14.43
N GLU A 93 -27.84 20.42 -14.08
CA GLU A 93 -26.42 20.03 -13.94
C GLU A 93 -25.95 20.29 -12.52
N ILE A 94 -25.36 19.28 -11.89
CA ILE A 94 -24.83 19.34 -10.53
C ILE A 94 -23.36 18.94 -10.56
N SER A 95 -22.50 19.78 -10.00
CA SER A 95 -21.13 19.44 -9.67
C SER A 95 -21.06 18.88 -8.25
N ARG A 96 -20.33 17.79 -8.06
CA ARG A 96 -20.03 17.19 -6.76
C ARG A 96 -18.52 16.97 -6.62
N MET A 97 -17.89 17.66 -5.68
CA MET A 97 -16.46 17.56 -5.37
C MET A 97 -16.24 16.97 -3.97
N MET A 98 -15.23 16.11 -3.83
CA MET A 98 -14.89 15.48 -2.55
C MET A 98 -13.43 15.69 -2.19
N TRP A 99 -13.13 15.92 -0.92
CA TRP A 99 -11.77 15.98 -0.43
C TRP A 99 -11.67 15.60 1.05
N MET A 100 -10.48 15.14 1.43
CA MET A 100 -10.05 15.03 2.82
C MET A 100 -8.88 15.99 3.00
N HIS A 101 -8.90 16.78 4.06
CA HIS A 101 -7.78 17.63 4.42
C HIS A 101 -6.71 16.80 5.15
N THR A 102 -5.44 17.15 4.96
CA THR A 102 -4.35 16.44 5.63
C THR A 102 -4.32 16.77 7.12
N GLY A 103 -4.22 15.74 7.97
CA GLY A 103 -4.21 15.93 9.43
C GLY A 103 -5.60 15.98 10.05
N GLU A 104 -6.64 15.66 9.28
CA GLU A 104 -8.02 15.87 9.66
C GLU A 104 -8.88 14.61 9.46
N ASN A 105 -9.57 14.15 10.50
CA ASN A 105 -10.48 13.00 10.43
C ASN A 105 -11.87 13.40 9.92
N ALA A 106 -11.92 14.01 8.72
CA ALA A 106 -13.16 14.34 8.04
C ALA A 106 -13.07 14.18 6.52
N LEU A 107 -14.24 14.02 5.93
CA LEU A 107 -14.52 14.10 4.50
C LEU A 107 -15.47 15.25 4.25
N TYR A 108 -15.15 16.05 3.24
CA TYR A 108 -16.02 17.08 2.72
C TYR A 108 -16.60 16.65 1.37
N VAL A 109 -17.88 16.96 1.16
CA VAL A 109 -18.58 16.76 -0.11
C VAL A 109 -19.33 18.04 -0.46
N GLN A 110 -18.87 18.74 -1.50
CA GLN A 110 -19.47 19.99 -1.95
C GLN A 110 -20.32 19.76 -3.19
N TYR A 111 -21.54 20.30 -3.16
CA TYR A 111 -22.51 20.31 -4.25
C TYR A 111 -22.67 21.71 -4.79
N THR A 112 -22.68 21.85 -6.11
CA THR A 112 -22.98 23.12 -6.80
C THR A 112 -23.99 22.87 -7.91
N LEU A 113 -25.07 23.63 -7.95
CA LEU A 113 -26.01 23.60 -9.08
C LEU A 113 -25.44 24.48 -10.21
N THR A 114 -24.96 23.84 -11.26
CA THR A 114 -24.33 24.51 -12.40
C THR A 114 -25.27 24.72 -13.59
N GLY A 115 -26.48 24.13 -13.56
CA GLY A 115 -27.50 24.28 -14.59
C GLY A 115 -28.90 23.93 -14.08
N GLY A 116 -29.91 24.65 -14.54
CA GLY A 116 -31.32 24.53 -14.10
C GLY A 116 -32.02 25.90 -13.98
N ASN A 117 -33.35 25.90 -13.83
CA ASN A 117 -34.17 27.12 -13.80
C ASN A 117 -34.58 27.58 -12.39
N GLY A 118 -33.87 27.15 -11.35
CA GLY A 118 -34.18 27.56 -9.97
C GLY A 118 -33.54 26.65 -8.91
N PRO A 119 -33.71 27.01 -7.62
CA PRO A 119 -33.25 26.19 -6.52
C PRO A 119 -33.95 24.83 -6.49
N VAL A 120 -33.22 23.80 -6.09
CA VAL A 120 -33.74 22.42 -6.00
C VAL A 120 -33.51 21.84 -4.60
N PRO A 121 -34.48 21.12 -4.01
CA PRO A 121 -34.26 20.38 -2.77
C PRO A 121 -33.24 19.25 -2.98
N LEU A 122 -32.26 19.17 -2.07
CA LEU A 122 -31.22 18.16 -1.98
C LEU A 122 -31.35 17.44 -0.64
N ARG A 123 -31.40 16.12 -0.67
CA ARG A 123 -31.46 15.24 0.50
C ARG A 123 -30.17 14.45 0.60
N LEU A 124 -29.52 14.53 1.76
CA LEU A 124 -28.25 13.86 2.07
C LEU A 124 -28.47 12.84 3.19
N MET A 125 -28.22 11.56 2.91
CA MET A 125 -28.43 10.46 3.87
C MET A 125 -27.15 9.61 4.00
N PRO A 126 -26.30 9.86 5.01
CA PRO A 126 -25.15 9.00 5.29
C PRO A 126 -25.63 7.59 5.63
N ALA A 127 -25.02 6.59 4.99
CA ALA A 127 -25.34 5.19 5.18
C ALA A 127 -24.17 4.47 5.82
N LEU A 128 -24.44 3.83 6.95
CA LEU A 128 -23.46 3.22 7.83
C LEU A 128 -23.52 1.71 7.67
N SER A 129 -22.37 1.04 7.69
CA SER A 129 -22.35 -0.43 7.76
C SER A 129 -23.02 -0.88 9.07
N THR A 130 -23.79 -1.98 9.06
CA THR A 130 -24.19 -2.67 10.31
C THR A 130 -23.23 -3.78 10.73
N GLU A 131 -22.29 -4.15 9.86
CA GLU A 131 -21.36 -5.28 10.04
C GLU A 131 -19.94 -4.81 10.43
N GLU A 132 -19.47 -3.75 9.79
CA GLU A 132 -18.14 -3.12 9.95
C GLU A 132 -18.29 -1.76 10.65
N THR A 133 -19.04 -1.75 11.75
CA THR A 133 -19.34 -0.52 12.48
C THR A 133 -18.09 0.02 13.20
N PHE A 134 -17.89 1.34 13.12
CA PHE A 134 -16.97 2.12 13.99
C PHE A 134 -17.14 1.80 15.48
N PHE A 135 -18.33 1.33 15.82
CA PHE A 135 -18.76 0.95 17.14
C PHE A 135 -19.36 -0.45 17.03
N ALA A 136 -18.56 -1.51 17.20
CA ALA A 136 -18.94 -2.91 17.03
C ALA A 136 -20.08 -3.36 17.98
N THR A 137 -21.30 -2.87 17.77
CA THR A 137 -22.41 -2.90 18.73
C THR A 137 -23.76 -2.80 18.00
N PRO A 138 -24.83 -3.46 18.49
CA PRO A 138 -26.15 -3.41 17.87
C PRO A 138 -26.70 -1.98 17.72
N ARG A 139 -27.45 -1.74 16.63
CA ARG A 139 -28.13 -0.48 16.29
C ARG A 139 -28.92 0.17 17.44
N ALA A 140 -29.44 -0.62 18.38
CA ALA A 140 -30.20 -0.14 19.52
C ALA A 140 -29.38 0.67 20.55
N ALA A 141 -28.06 0.74 20.40
CA ALA A 141 -27.16 1.43 21.33
C ALA A 141 -26.67 2.80 20.84
N TYR A 142 -27.25 3.36 19.76
CA TYR A 142 -26.79 4.62 19.18
C TYR A 142 -27.73 5.78 19.50
N ALA A 143 -27.17 6.86 20.05
CA ALA A 143 -27.86 8.13 20.27
C ALA A 143 -27.68 9.07 19.07
N ILE A 144 -28.78 9.57 18.53
CA ILE A 144 -28.80 10.63 17.51
C ILE A 144 -29.01 11.97 18.23
N ARG A 145 -28.13 12.95 17.98
CA ARG A 145 -28.29 14.33 18.44
C ARG A 145 -28.48 15.24 17.23
N ILE A 146 -29.63 15.89 17.16
CA ILE A 146 -29.93 16.91 16.14
C ILE A 146 -29.20 18.21 16.49
N LEU A 147 -28.61 18.84 15.48
CA LEU A 147 -27.86 20.09 15.53
C LEU A 147 -28.51 21.09 14.56
N ASP A 148 -28.19 22.38 14.69
CA ASP A 148 -28.81 23.45 13.88
C ASP A 148 -28.58 23.28 12.37
N SER A 149 -27.45 22.68 11.97
CA SER A 149 -27.08 22.45 10.57
C SER A 149 -26.75 20.98 10.26
N GLY A 150 -27.24 20.04 11.07
CA GLY A 150 -26.96 18.62 10.87
C GLY A 150 -27.30 17.73 12.05
N PHE A 151 -26.62 16.60 12.15
CA PHE A 151 -26.79 15.69 13.28
C PHE A 151 -25.46 15.02 13.62
N SER A 152 -25.39 14.46 14.82
CA SER A 152 -24.33 13.55 15.20
C SER A 152 -24.91 12.24 15.68
N TYR A 153 -24.13 11.17 15.56
CA TYR A 153 -24.46 9.88 16.14
C TYR A 153 -23.25 9.29 16.85
N ALA A 154 -23.52 8.60 17.95
CA ALA A 154 -22.51 7.98 18.81
C ALA A 154 -23.12 6.78 19.54
N LEU A 155 -22.31 5.86 20.05
CA LEU A 155 -22.80 4.92 21.05
C LEU A 155 -23.23 5.65 22.32
N GLU A 156 -24.35 5.25 22.90
CA GLU A 156 -24.88 5.76 24.16
C GLU A 156 -23.89 5.64 25.32
N ASN A 157 -22.94 4.69 25.25
CA ASN A 157 -21.96 4.40 26.31
C ASN A 157 -20.50 4.76 25.99
N ASP A 158 -20.18 5.36 24.84
CA ASP A 158 -18.79 5.63 24.41
C ASP A 158 -18.52 7.15 24.30
N GLY A 159 -18.85 7.88 25.38
CA GLY A 159 -19.14 9.31 25.48
C GLY A 159 -18.29 10.34 24.71
N ASP A 160 -17.11 9.99 24.19
CA ASP A 160 -16.18 10.91 23.54
C ASP A 160 -16.02 10.69 22.01
N SER A 161 -16.46 9.55 21.46
CA SER A 161 -16.35 9.31 20.02
C SER A 161 -17.71 9.48 19.33
N ARG A 162 -17.90 10.60 18.63
CA ARG A 162 -19.12 10.87 17.83
C ARG A 162 -18.75 11.10 16.37
N LEU A 163 -19.54 10.57 15.44
CA LEU A 163 -19.48 11.03 14.06
C LEU A 163 -20.51 12.15 13.87
N PHE A 164 -20.03 13.27 13.34
CA PHE A 164 -20.81 14.42 12.97
C PHE A 164 -21.08 14.40 11.46
N CYS A 165 -22.31 14.74 11.11
CA CYS A 165 -22.79 14.92 9.75
C CYS A 165 -23.49 16.28 9.69
N SER A 166 -22.85 17.27 9.10
CA SER A 166 -23.36 18.65 9.09
C SER A 166 -23.09 19.37 7.78
N THR A 167 -23.90 20.38 7.49
CA THR A 167 -23.77 21.22 6.31
C THR A 167 -23.39 22.66 6.68
N ASP A 168 -22.79 23.38 5.74
CA ASP A 168 -22.47 24.82 5.85
C ASP A 168 -23.70 25.73 5.65
N ARG A 169 -24.83 25.14 5.28
CA ARG A 169 -26.14 25.79 5.14
C ARG A 169 -27.12 25.28 6.17
N ALA A 170 -28.13 26.11 6.47
CA ALA A 170 -29.29 25.68 7.24
C ALA A 170 -30.05 24.60 6.47
N GLY A 171 -30.42 23.53 7.17
CA GLY A 171 -31.13 22.40 6.62
C GLY A 171 -32.09 21.81 7.63
N GLN A 172 -33.14 21.16 7.13
CA GLN A 172 -34.04 20.40 7.99
C GLN A 172 -33.46 19.00 8.19
N VAL A 173 -33.26 18.61 9.44
CA VAL A 173 -32.87 17.24 9.76
C VAL A 173 -34.11 16.39 9.96
N VAL A 174 -34.18 15.27 9.24
CA VAL A 174 -35.27 14.32 9.32
C VAL A 174 -34.72 13.00 9.86
N GLU A 175 -35.10 12.65 11.08
CA GLU A 175 -34.78 11.33 11.62
C GLU A 175 -35.46 10.25 10.77
N MET A 176 -34.68 9.30 10.27
CA MET A 176 -35.17 8.27 9.34
C MET A 176 -35.19 6.90 9.99
N ASN A 177 -34.09 6.56 10.67
CA ASN A 177 -33.83 5.25 11.26
C ASN A 177 -34.20 4.10 10.30
N ARG A 178 -33.69 4.16 9.05
CA ARG A 178 -34.00 3.18 7.99
C ARG A 178 -32.84 2.22 7.76
N VAL A 179 -33.16 1.02 7.27
CA VAL A 179 -32.16 0.08 6.76
C VAL A 179 -32.35 -0.14 5.28
N ARG A 180 -31.25 -0.38 4.56
CA ARG A 180 -31.24 -0.64 3.12
C ARG A 180 -30.18 -1.69 2.79
N PRO A 181 -30.52 -2.73 2.01
CA PRO A 181 -29.51 -3.63 1.49
C PRO A 181 -28.65 -2.93 0.43
N LEU A 182 -27.37 -3.28 0.40
CA LEU A 182 -26.42 -2.93 -0.64
C LEU A 182 -25.75 -4.22 -1.13
N HIS A 183 -25.71 -4.44 -2.44
CA HIS A 183 -25.09 -5.62 -3.03
C HIS A 183 -23.73 -5.29 -3.63
N PHE A 184 -22.71 -6.04 -3.27
CA PHE A 184 -21.37 -5.95 -3.83
C PHE A 184 -21.13 -7.01 -4.91
N GLN A 185 -20.26 -6.69 -5.86
CA GLN A 185 -19.89 -7.60 -6.93
C GLN A 185 -19.00 -8.76 -6.46
N ASP A 186 -18.28 -8.58 -5.35
CA ASP A 186 -17.24 -9.48 -4.86
C ASP A 186 -17.62 -10.27 -3.60
N SER A 187 -18.60 -9.83 -2.81
CA SER A 187 -18.87 -10.44 -1.50
C SER A 187 -20.36 -10.57 -1.12
N GLY A 188 -21.29 -10.30 -2.04
CA GLY A 188 -22.74 -10.39 -1.75
C GLY A 188 -23.33 -9.15 -1.07
N GLU A 189 -24.36 -9.33 -0.25
CA GLU A 189 -25.15 -8.25 0.36
C GLU A 189 -24.57 -7.78 1.71
N GLU A 190 -24.69 -6.49 2.00
CA GLU A 190 -24.52 -5.87 3.32
C GLU A 190 -25.74 -5.01 3.65
N ILE A 191 -26.19 -5.02 4.91
CA ILE A 191 -27.25 -4.13 5.38
C ILE A 191 -26.65 -2.81 5.86
N LEU A 192 -27.16 -1.70 5.31
CA LEU A 192 -26.78 -0.35 5.71
C LEU A 192 -27.84 0.29 6.58
N TRP A 193 -27.42 1.08 7.56
CA TRP A 193 -28.29 1.88 8.42
C TRP A 193 -28.18 3.36 8.08
N CYS A 194 -29.32 4.02 7.87
CA CYS A 194 -29.45 5.46 7.63
C CYS A 194 -30.13 6.10 8.85
N PRO A 195 -29.37 6.75 9.75
CA PRO A 195 -29.92 7.32 10.98
C PRO A 195 -30.87 8.50 10.69
N ALA A 196 -30.43 9.45 9.87
CA ALA A 196 -31.16 10.67 9.54
C ALA A 196 -30.80 11.17 8.13
N ALA A 197 -31.62 12.08 7.63
CA ALA A 197 -31.38 12.85 6.42
C ALA A 197 -31.19 14.33 6.77
N ILE A 198 -30.37 15.03 5.97
CA ILE A 198 -30.34 16.50 5.95
C ILE A 198 -30.98 16.94 4.63
N ASP A 199 -32.10 17.67 4.74
CA ASP A 199 -32.78 18.31 3.61
C ASP A 199 -32.35 19.77 3.53
N VAL A 200 -31.69 20.12 2.43
CA VAL A 200 -31.13 21.45 2.15
C VAL A 200 -31.56 21.90 0.77
N THR A 201 -31.50 23.20 0.52
CA THR A 201 -31.80 23.75 -0.81
C THR A 201 -30.50 24.05 -1.54
N LEU A 202 -30.34 23.51 -2.75
CA LEU A 202 -29.22 23.80 -3.63
C LEU A 202 -29.62 24.90 -4.61
N ALA A 203 -28.96 26.06 -4.53
CA ALA A 203 -29.18 27.21 -5.41
C ALA A 203 -27.94 27.46 -6.29
N GLY A 204 -28.13 28.06 -7.47
CA GLY A 204 -27.08 28.16 -8.49
C GLY A 204 -25.84 28.98 -8.11
N ASP A 205 -26.00 29.97 -7.22
CA ASP A 205 -24.93 30.85 -6.75
C ASP A 205 -24.34 30.45 -5.39
N SER A 206 -24.89 29.40 -4.77
CA SER A 206 -24.64 29.08 -3.37
C SER A 206 -24.37 27.58 -3.22
N PRO A 207 -23.09 27.16 -3.21
CA PRO A 207 -22.76 25.76 -2.97
C PRO A 207 -23.19 25.33 -1.56
N VAL A 208 -23.44 24.03 -1.43
CA VAL A 208 -23.71 23.36 -0.17
C VAL A 208 -22.57 22.37 0.08
N THR A 209 -21.93 22.46 1.23
CA THR A 209 -20.87 21.53 1.63
C THR A 209 -21.32 20.69 2.81
N LEU A 210 -21.33 19.38 2.63
CA LEU A 210 -21.47 18.38 3.69
C LEU A 210 -20.09 18.07 4.28
N CYS A 211 -20.02 17.98 5.60
CA CYS A 211 -18.88 17.47 6.35
C CYS A 211 -19.29 16.21 7.11
N LEU A 212 -18.50 15.14 6.96
CA LEU A 212 -18.58 13.89 7.71
C LEU A 212 -17.29 13.71 8.48
N GLY A 213 -17.31 13.71 9.82
CA GLY A 213 -16.07 13.64 10.60
C GLY A 213 -16.25 13.51 12.10
N LEU A 214 -15.14 13.51 12.85
CA LEU A 214 -15.16 13.32 14.31
C LEU A 214 -15.28 14.61 15.14
N GLN A 215 -15.55 15.75 14.51
CA GLN A 215 -15.61 17.07 15.18
C GLN A 215 -16.84 17.88 14.76
N GLU A 216 -17.43 18.63 15.71
CA GLU A 216 -18.73 19.31 15.56
C GLU A 216 -18.67 20.57 14.68
N SER A 217 -17.54 21.30 14.65
CA SER A 217 -17.44 22.69 14.16
C SER A 217 -17.06 22.87 12.67
N TRP A 218 -17.14 21.84 11.84
CA TRP A 218 -16.33 21.78 10.61
C TRP A 218 -16.86 22.36 9.29
N PRO A 219 -18.17 22.52 9.04
CA PRO A 219 -18.58 22.99 7.72
C PRO A 219 -18.24 24.47 7.48
N GLN A 220 -17.98 25.27 8.53
CA GLN A 220 -17.67 26.71 8.39
C GLN A 220 -16.34 27.00 7.69
N ASN A 221 -15.36 26.10 7.78
CA ASN A 221 -14.01 26.28 7.20
C ASN A 221 -13.78 25.47 5.91
N ALA A 222 -14.84 24.91 5.32
CA ALA A 222 -14.73 24.00 4.18
C ALA A 222 -14.02 24.63 2.97
N GLN A 223 -14.29 25.90 2.68
CA GLN A 223 -13.66 26.59 1.55
C GLN A 223 -12.15 26.79 1.76
N GLU A 224 -11.73 27.16 2.98
CA GLU A 224 -10.31 27.27 3.35
C GLU A 224 -9.62 25.91 3.28
N SER A 225 -10.28 24.86 3.80
CA SER A 225 -9.82 23.47 3.72
C SER A 225 -9.61 23.00 2.27
N LEU A 226 -10.54 23.32 1.36
CA LEU A 226 -10.41 23.01 -0.06
C LEU A 226 -9.23 23.76 -0.69
N GLN A 227 -9.10 25.06 -0.44
CA GLN A 227 -8.00 25.87 -0.97
C GLN A 227 -6.64 25.37 -0.49
N ALA A 228 -6.51 25.03 0.80
CA ALA A 228 -5.29 24.47 1.38
C ALA A 228 -4.97 23.10 0.77
N THR A 229 -5.96 22.23 0.58
CA THR A 229 -5.80 20.91 -0.04
C THR A 229 -5.32 21.03 -1.49
N VAL A 230 -5.91 21.95 -2.27
CA VAL A 230 -5.51 22.21 -3.66
C VAL A 230 -4.09 22.80 -3.71
N ALA A 231 -3.76 23.74 -2.82
CA ALA A 231 -2.44 24.34 -2.74
C ALA A 231 -1.36 23.30 -2.40
N TYR A 232 -1.63 22.43 -1.44
CA TYR A 232 -0.75 21.32 -1.05
C TYR A 232 -0.48 20.38 -2.23
N ARG A 233 -1.53 19.92 -2.92
CA ARG A 233 -1.40 19.04 -4.09
C ARG A 233 -0.62 19.69 -5.23
N ARG A 234 -0.84 20.98 -5.51
CA ARG A 234 -0.07 21.72 -6.51
C ARG A 234 1.42 21.79 -6.18
N ARG A 235 1.79 21.94 -4.90
CA ARG A 235 3.19 21.92 -4.47
C ARG A 235 3.85 20.57 -4.75
N LEU A 236 3.18 19.46 -4.43
CA LEU A 236 3.69 18.12 -4.72
C LEU A 236 3.97 17.91 -6.22
N VAL A 237 3.06 18.38 -7.07
CA VAL A 237 3.23 18.31 -8.54
C VAL A 237 4.42 19.18 -8.97
N ALA A 238 4.55 20.39 -8.41
CA ALA A 238 5.57 21.35 -8.82
C ALA A 238 7.00 20.88 -8.54
N VAL A 239 7.24 20.14 -7.46
CA VAL A 239 8.58 19.58 -7.14
C VAL A 239 9.08 18.63 -8.23
N HIS A 240 8.16 18.04 -9.00
CA HIS A 240 8.48 17.11 -10.08
C HIS A 240 8.02 17.60 -11.45
N ALA A 241 7.86 18.92 -11.63
CA ALA A 241 7.34 19.50 -12.87
C ALA A 241 8.13 19.08 -14.12
N ASP A 242 9.45 18.86 -13.98
CA ASP A 242 10.35 18.46 -15.06
C ASP A 242 10.43 16.93 -15.26
N ALA A 243 9.83 16.13 -14.36
CA ALA A 243 9.78 14.68 -14.51
C ALA A 243 8.73 14.25 -15.54
N GLU A 244 8.91 13.07 -16.13
CA GLU A 244 7.88 12.47 -17.00
C GLU A 244 6.55 12.31 -16.26
N SER A 245 5.42 12.47 -16.98
CA SER A 245 4.07 12.45 -16.41
C SER A 245 3.77 11.19 -15.60
N PHE A 246 4.36 10.06 -15.99
CA PHE A 246 4.28 8.81 -15.25
C PHE A 246 4.87 8.92 -13.83
N VAL A 247 6.10 9.40 -13.73
CA VAL A 247 6.80 9.57 -12.44
C VAL A 247 6.07 10.60 -11.58
N GLN A 248 5.60 11.69 -12.18
CA GLN A 248 4.79 12.69 -11.47
C GLN A 248 3.57 12.06 -10.80
N ARG A 249 2.83 11.20 -11.52
CA ARG A 249 1.67 10.49 -10.96
C ARG A 249 2.07 9.55 -9.83
N CYS A 250 3.09 8.71 -10.03
CA CYS A 250 3.51 7.76 -8.99
C CYS A 250 4.01 8.45 -7.71
N VAL A 251 4.79 9.52 -7.84
CA VAL A 251 5.27 10.28 -6.68
C VAL A 251 4.11 11.01 -5.98
N GLN A 252 3.14 11.54 -6.71
CA GLN A 252 1.92 12.11 -6.10
C GLN A 252 1.11 11.05 -5.34
N SER A 253 1.05 9.83 -5.86
CA SER A 253 0.38 8.71 -5.18
C SER A 253 1.10 8.25 -3.91
N ALA A 254 2.40 8.54 -3.76
CA ALA A 254 3.15 8.20 -2.54
C ALA A 254 2.56 8.83 -1.28
N ASP A 255 1.97 10.02 -1.41
CA ASP A 255 1.30 10.74 -0.33
C ASP A 255 0.11 9.98 0.26
N ALA A 256 -0.51 9.09 -0.52
CA ALA A 256 -1.58 8.25 0.00
C ALA A 256 -1.09 7.35 1.13
N TYR A 257 0.16 6.90 1.07
CA TYR A 257 0.71 5.91 2.00
C TYR A 257 1.43 6.54 3.20
N LEU A 258 1.90 7.79 3.07
CA LEU A 258 2.62 8.48 4.13
C LEU A 258 1.66 8.96 5.22
N ILE A 259 1.92 8.54 6.45
CA ILE A 259 1.12 8.86 7.62
C ILE A 259 1.89 9.78 8.55
N THR A 260 1.17 10.76 9.06
CA THR A 260 1.56 11.65 10.14
C THR A 260 0.81 11.28 11.39
N ARG A 261 1.50 10.86 12.45
CA ARG A 261 0.83 10.68 13.74
C ARG A 261 0.94 11.98 14.54
N PRO A 262 -0.16 12.47 15.13
CA PRO A 262 -0.08 13.58 16.10
C PRO A 262 0.87 13.20 17.24
N SER A 263 1.77 14.11 17.62
CA SER A 263 2.79 13.87 18.65
C SER A 263 2.21 13.54 20.02
N SER A 264 0.99 14.02 20.30
CA SER A 264 0.23 13.66 21.51
C SER A 264 -0.23 12.20 21.54
N LEU A 265 -0.29 11.54 20.38
CA LEU A 265 -0.79 10.17 20.23
C LEU A 265 0.31 9.14 20.00
N SER A 266 1.52 9.57 19.61
CA SER A 266 2.66 8.68 19.39
C SER A 266 3.98 9.40 19.54
N ARG A 267 5.00 8.67 20.03
CA ARG A 267 6.40 9.13 20.00
C ARG A 267 6.96 9.17 18.57
N ASP A 268 6.34 8.47 17.62
CA ASP A 268 6.74 8.43 16.22
C ASP A 268 5.80 9.25 15.36
N THR A 269 6.34 10.28 14.69
CA THR A 269 5.53 11.25 13.95
C THR A 269 5.24 10.85 12.51
N ARG A 270 6.02 9.92 11.93
CA ARG A 270 5.89 9.50 10.51
C ARG A 270 5.95 7.98 10.36
N THR A 271 5.13 7.45 9.46
CA THR A 271 5.15 6.03 9.05
C THR A 271 4.56 5.85 7.65
N VAL A 272 4.59 4.63 7.12
CA VAL A 272 4.06 4.25 5.81
C VAL A 272 3.08 3.09 5.96
N LEU A 273 1.86 3.23 5.43
CA LEU A 273 0.95 2.10 5.27
C LEU A 273 1.39 1.25 4.07
N ALA A 274 1.38 -0.07 4.24
CA ALA A 274 1.76 -0.98 3.15
C ALA A 274 0.79 -0.96 1.96
N GLY A 275 -0.48 -0.60 2.19
CA GLY A 275 -1.44 -0.47 1.11
C GLY A 275 -2.91 -0.33 1.51
N TYR A 276 -3.74 -0.16 0.49
CA TYR A 276 -5.19 -0.02 0.61
C TYR A 276 -5.93 -1.11 -0.17
N PRO A 277 -7.09 -1.57 0.33
CA PRO A 277 -7.72 -1.17 1.59
C PRO A 277 -7.05 -1.84 2.80
N GLY A 278 -6.97 -1.12 3.92
CA GLY A 278 -6.87 -1.77 5.24
C GLY A 278 -5.55 -2.45 5.61
N ARG A 279 -4.48 -2.42 4.80
CA ARG A 279 -3.19 -3.00 5.19
C ARG A 279 -2.47 -2.14 6.21
N SER A 280 -1.94 -2.75 7.26
CA SER A 280 -1.15 -2.07 8.30
C SER A 280 0.28 -1.78 7.84
N GLU A 281 1.07 -1.17 8.71
CA GLU A 281 2.47 -0.86 8.45
C GLU A 281 3.32 -2.12 8.53
N THR A 282 4.26 -2.27 7.60
CA THR A 282 5.28 -3.31 7.64
C THR A 282 6.67 -2.69 7.49
N GLY A 283 7.69 -3.34 8.03
CA GLY A 283 9.08 -2.92 7.88
C GLY A 283 9.51 -2.95 6.41
N PHE A 284 9.28 -4.07 5.73
CA PHE A 284 9.63 -4.23 4.31
C PHE A 284 8.99 -3.16 3.42
N ASP A 285 7.69 -2.93 3.54
CA ASP A 285 6.98 -1.95 2.70
C ASP A 285 7.46 -0.51 2.98
N SER A 286 7.76 -0.20 4.25
CA SER A 286 8.33 1.11 4.63
C SER A 286 9.71 1.34 3.99
N LEU A 287 10.56 0.31 3.99
CA LEU A 287 11.90 0.37 3.38
C LEU A 287 11.81 0.49 1.84
N MET A 288 10.90 -0.24 1.20
CA MET A 288 10.64 -0.08 -0.23
C MET A 288 10.12 1.32 -0.58
N ALA A 289 9.22 1.87 0.24
CA ALA A 289 8.69 3.21 0.07
C ALA A 289 9.77 4.30 0.18
N ILE A 290 10.70 4.17 1.14
CA ILE A 290 11.85 5.07 1.25
C ILE A 290 12.61 5.10 -0.08
N SER A 291 13.14 3.95 -0.51
CA SER A 291 14.03 3.91 -1.66
C SER A 291 13.33 4.18 -2.99
N GLY A 292 12.04 3.86 -3.11
CA GLY A 292 11.33 3.93 -4.38
C GLY A 292 10.35 5.08 -4.55
N LEU A 293 9.96 5.75 -3.47
CA LEU A 293 9.01 6.86 -3.53
C LEU A 293 9.55 8.11 -2.86
N LEU A 294 10.13 8.02 -1.66
CA LEU A 294 10.57 9.20 -0.91
C LEU A 294 11.88 9.77 -1.45
N LEU A 295 12.91 8.94 -1.67
CA LEU A 295 14.19 9.41 -2.21
C LEU A 295 14.05 9.98 -3.63
N PRO A 296 13.37 9.31 -4.59
CA PRO A 296 13.15 9.91 -5.91
C PRO A 296 12.32 11.20 -5.88
N ALA A 297 11.51 11.37 -4.82
CA ALA A 297 10.74 12.58 -4.60
C ALA A 297 11.53 13.73 -3.93
N GLY A 298 12.80 13.51 -3.55
CA GLY A 298 13.58 14.47 -2.77
C GLY A 298 13.08 14.66 -1.33
N ARG A 299 12.27 13.73 -0.82
CA ARG A 299 11.65 13.78 0.51
C ARG A 299 12.53 13.13 1.57
N PHE A 300 13.76 13.64 1.69
CA PHE A 300 14.79 13.07 2.55
C PHE A 300 14.40 13.11 4.03
N ASP A 301 13.83 14.22 4.49
CA ASP A 301 13.39 14.36 5.89
C ASP A 301 12.34 13.32 6.27
N GLU A 302 11.35 13.08 5.39
CA GLU A 302 10.36 12.03 5.64
C GLU A 302 10.97 10.62 5.53
N ALA A 303 11.91 10.40 4.60
CA ALA A 303 12.62 9.13 4.50
C ALA A 303 13.37 8.79 5.81
N ILE A 304 14.14 9.75 6.33
CA ILE A 304 14.87 9.63 7.58
C ILE A 304 13.92 9.48 8.77
N ALA A 305 12.77 10.16 8.77
CA ALA A 305 11.78 10.02 9.83
C ALA A 305 11.16 8.61 9.87
N VAL A 306 10.84 8.02 8.71
CA VAL A 306 10.31 6.64 8.60
C VAL A 306 11.39 5.62 9.01
N LEU A 307 12.64 5.81 8.55
CA LEU A 307 13.76 4.95 8.92
C LEU A 307 14.01 4.97 10.44
N ASN A 308 13.97 6.16 11.06
CA ASN A 308 14.12 6.32 12.50
C ASN A 308 12.97 5.70 13.29
N MET A 309 11.74 5.76 12.77
CA MET A 309 10.60 5.06 13.37
C MET A 309 10.87 3.55 13.43
N LEU A 310 11.30 2.93 12.33
CA LEU A 310 11.66 1.51 12.33
C LEU A 310 12.76 1.18 13.34
N ARG A 311 13.82 2.02 13.39
CA ARG A 311 14.94 1.84 14.32
C ARG A 311 14.53 1.98 15.79
N ARG A 312 13.64 2.92 16.13
CA ARG A 312 13.18 3.12 17.52
C ARG A 312 12.41 1.91 18.07
N HIS A 313 11.79 1.13 17.19
CA HIS A 313 11.09 -0.11 17.52
C HIS A 313 11.95 -1.35 17.34
N GLU A 314 13.26 -1.21 17.10
CA GLU A 314 14.16 -2.35 17.04
C GLU A 314 14.14 -3.13 18.36
N LYS A 315 14.33 -4.44 18.25
CA LYS A 315 14.51 -5.29 19.42
C LYS A 315 15.55 -6.35 19.14
N ASP A 316 16.57 -6.38 20.00
CA ASP A 316 17.71 -7.30 19.92
C ASP A 316 18.45 -7.20 18.58
N GLY A 317 18.49 -6.01 17.95
CA GLY A 317 19.14 -5.81 16.65
C GLY A 317 18.32 -6.28 15.46
N LEU A 318 17.03 -6.57 15.64
CA LEU A 318 16.08 -6.81 14.56
C LEU A 318 15.16 -5.61 14.39
N VAL A 319 14.91 -5.24 13.13
CA VAL A 319 13.93 -4.25 12.71
C VAL A 319 12.53 -4.90 12.67
N PRO A 320 11.47 -4.22 13.10
CA PRO A 320 10.11 -4.78 13.12
C PRO A 320 9.60 -5.10 11.71
N ASP A 321 8.94 -6.26 11.57
CA ASP A 321 8.33 -6.70 10.32
C ASP A 321 6.93 -6.19 10.15
N PHE A 322 6.14 -6.22 11.23
CA PHE A 322 4.73 -5.88 11.20
C PHE A 322 4.33 -5.17 12.48
N PHE A 323 3.61 -4.06 12.33
CA PHE A 323 2.98 -3.37 13.46
C PHE A 323 1.55 -3.86 13.59
N SER A 324 1.29 -4.64 14.65
CA SER A 324 -0.05 -5.13 14.97
C SER A 324 -1.00 -3.97 15.31
N GLU A 325 -2.30 -4.24 15.42
CA GLU A 325 -3.30 -3.25 15.92
C GLU A 325 -2.95 -2.66 17.30
N LYS A 326 -2.02 -3.29 18.02
CA LYS A 326 -1.35 -2.78 19.20
C LYS A 326 0.07 -2.35 18.79
N PRO A 327 0.28 -1.11 18.31
CA PRO A 327 1.57 -0.65 17.78
C PRO A 327 2.73 -0.74 18.79
N GLU A 328 2.45 -0.83 20.10
CA GLU A 328 3.42 -1.08 21.17
C GLU A 328 4.04 -2.49 21.13
N GLN A 329 3.49 -3.40 20.32
CA GLN A 329 3.92 -4.80 20.20
C GLN A 329 4.21 -5.15 18.73
N PRO A 330 5.35 -4.68 18.20
CA PRO A 330 5.81 -5.08 16.88
C PRO A 330 6.17 -6.57 16.84
N VAL A 331 5.97 -7.16 15.67
CA VAL A 331 6.31 -8.56 15.38
C VAL A 331 7.64 -8.60 14.63
N PHE A 332 8.50 -9.56 14.99
CA PHE A 332 9.79 -9.84 14.37
C PHE A 332 9.74 -11.29 13.87
N ALA A 333 9.18 -11.49 12.69
CA ALA A 333 8.89 -12.77 12.06
C ALA A 333 9.51 -12.94 10.67
N ARG A 334 10.39 -12.05 10.18
CA ARG A 334 11.10 -12.25 8.90
C ARG A 334 12.62 -12.22 9.04
N MET A 335 13.26 -13.02 8.19
CA MET A 335 14.71 -13.14 8.10
C MET A 335 15.39 -11.99 7.35
N ASP A 336 14.64 -11.23 6.56
CA ASP A 336 15.18 -10.34 5.53
C ASP A 336 14.95 -8.85 5.79
N THR A 337 13.97 -8.45 6.60
CA THR A 337 13.64 -7.03 6.83
C THR A 337 14.82 -6.23 7.38
N SER A 338 15.58 -6.78 8.34
CA SER A 338 16.76 -6.09 8.88
C SER A 338 17.90 -5.99 7.86
N LEU A 339 17.99 -6.93 6.90
CA LEU A 339 18.96 -6.85 5.79
C LEU A 339 18.53 -5.81 4.75
N TRP A 340 17.22 -5.68 4.50
CA TRP A 340 16.67 -4.58 3.70
C TRP A 340 16.90 -3.22 4.35
N TYR A 341 16.94 -3.13 5.69
CA TYR A 341 17.30 -1.89 6.38
C TYR A 341 18.71 -1.46 6.03
N VAL A 342 19.68 -2.39 6.05
CA VAL A 342 21.07 -2.12 5.62
C VAL A 342 21.12 -1.63 4.17
N GLN A 343 20.39 -2.28 3.26
CA GLN A 343 20.27 -1.83 1.87
C GLN A 343 19.66 -0.44 1.74
N THR A 344 18.69 -0.09 2.59
CA THR A 344 18.02 1.22 2.54
C THR A 344 18.94 2.34 3.03
N VAL A 345 19.77 2.09 4.06
CA VAL A 345 20.83 3.03 4.46
C VAL A 345 21.83 3.24 3.32
N TYR A 346 22.19 2.17 2.62
CA TYR A 346 23.01 2.26 1.41
C TYR A 346 22.36 3.07 0.29
N ASP A 347 21.08 2.83 0.00
CA ASP A 347 20.32 3.59 -0.99
C ASP A 347 20.26 5.10 -0.63
N ILE A 348 20.05 5.45 0.65
CA ILE A 348 20.08 6.85 1.10
C ILE A 348 21.45 7.47 0.88
N TRP A 349 22.52 6.79 1.31
CA TRP A 349 23.88 7.30 1.15
C TRP A 349 24.27 7.46 -0.33
N GLN A 350 23.86 6.55 -1.21
CA GLN A 350 24.11 6.67 -2.66
C GLN A 350 23.46 7.91 -3.27
N GLU A 351 22.26 8.29 -2.78
CA GLU A 351 21.55 9.47 -3.27
C GLU A 351 22.06 10.78 -2.64
N THR A 352 22.52 10.76 -1.38
CA THR A 352 22.89 11.99 -0.65
C THR A 352 24.40 12.25 -0.54
N GLY A 353 25.21 11.19 -0.54
CA GLY A 353 26.64 11.24 -0.21
C GLY A 353 26.94 11.55 1.27
N ASP A 354 25.93 11.59 2.14
CA ASP A 354 26.05 12.06 3.52
C ASP A 354 26.74 11.02 4.42
N LEU A 355 28.02 11.26 4.73
CA LEU A 355 28.81 10.42 5.63
C LEU A 355 28.48 10.64 7.12
N GLU A 356 27.93 11.80 7.50
CA GLU A 356 27.50 12.03 8.89
C GLU A 356 26.27 11.17 9.22
N PHE A 357 25.34 11.07 8.26
CA PHE A 357 24.23 10.13 8.35
C PHE A 357 24.73 8.68 8.49
N VAL A 358 25.70 8.26 7.67
CA VAL A 358 26.27 6.91 7.74
C VAL A 358 26.93 6.67 9.11
N GLU A 359 27.75 7.60 9.60
CA GLU A 359 28.35 7.51 10.95
C GLU A 359 27.28 7.36 12.04
N GLY A 360 26.17 8.11 11.93
CA GLY A 360 25.04 8.04 12.86
C GLY A 360 24.29 6.71 12.86
N GLU A 361 24.23 6.01 11.73
CA GLU A 361 23.59 4.69 11.61
C GLU A 361 24.55 3.52 11.84
N PHE A 362 25.86 3.74 11.73
CA PHE A 362 26.86 2.67 11.67
C PHE A 362 26.81 1.72 12.88
N SER A 363 26.63 2.27 14.08
CA SER A 363 26.51 1.47 15.31
C SER A 363 25.32 0.50 15.27
N PHE A 364 24.20 0.90 14.67
CA PHE A 364 23.03 0.05 14.52
C PHE A 364 23.22 -1.00 13.42
N LEU A 365 23.88 -0.65 12.32
CA LEU A 365 24.25 -1.64 11.29
C LEU A 365 25.13 -2.76 11.86
N LEU A 366 26.12 -2.41 12.70
CA LEU A 366 26.93 -3.39 13.42
C LEU A 366 26.12 -4.21 14.43
N LYS A 367 25.11 -3.61 15.06
CA LYS A 367 24.19 -4.34 15.95
C LYS A 367 23.42 -5.42 15.18
N ILE A 368 22.82 -5.07 14.04
CA ILE A 368 22.15 -6.04 13.15
C ILE A 368 23.10 -7.19 12.79
N LEU A 369 24.31 -6.86 12.33
CA LEU A 369 25.32 -7.85 11.98
C LEU A 369 25.62 -8.83 13.12
N ASN A 370 25.95 -8.31 14.30
CA ASN A 370 26.31 -9.14 15.45
C ASN A 370 25.12 -9.96 15.96
N THR A 371 23.89 -9.46 15.83
CA THR A 371 22.66 -10.20 16.13
C THR A 371 22.51 -11.43 15.24
N TYR A 372 22.76 -11.33 13.93
CA TYR A 372 22.71 -12.49 13.03
C TYR A 372 23.80 -13.50 13.38
N LEU A 373 25.03 -13.03 13.63
CA LEU A 373 26.16 -13.89 14.00
C LEU A 373 25.97 -14.60 15.35
N GLY A 374 25.33 -13.95 16.32
CA GLY A 374 25.06 -14.50 17.65
C GLY A 374 23.85 -15.42 17.72
N GLY A 375 23.03 -15.46 16.66
CA GLY A 375 21.73 -16.10 16.68
C GLY A 375 20.65 -15.23 17.34
N THR A 376 19.43 -15.38 16.86
CA THR A 376 18.29 -14.54 17.27
C THR A 376 17.27 -15.34 18.08
N ARG A 377 16.48 -14.63 18.90
CA ARG A 377 15.34 -15.22 19.62
C ARG A 377 14.25 -15.79 18.71
N THR A 378 14.26 -15.43 17.43
CA THR A 378 13.27 -15.87 16.42
C THR A 378 13.75 -17.10 15.66
N GLY A 379 14.95 -17.62 15.96
CA GLY A 379 15.50 -18.83 15.36
C GLY A 379 16.37 -18.61 14.12
N ILE A 380 16.63 -17.35 13.73
CA ILE A 380 17.63 -17.00 12.71
C ILE A 380 19.02 -17.23 13.30
N ALA A 381 19.88 -17.96 12.60
CA ALA A 381 21.26 -18.19 12.99
C ALA A 381 22.19 -18.21 11.77
N VAL A 382 23.47 -17.92 12.00
CA VAL A 382 24.54 -18.15 11.01
C VAL A 382 25.19 -19.49 11.30
N ASP A 383 25.21 -20.37 10.31
CA ASP A 383 25.83 -21.69 10.38
C ASP A 383 27.36 -21.59 10.21
N SER A 384 28.08 -22.68 10.46
CA SER A 384 29.54 -22.81 10.36
C SER A 384 30.12 -22.42 8.99
N ASP A 385 29.33 -22.61 7.93
CA ASP A 385 29.62 -22.20 6.55
C ASP A 385 29.36 -20.71 6.28
N GLY A 386 28.97 -19.95 7.31
CA GLY A 386 28.69 -18.51 7.22
C GLY A 386 27.31 -18.16 6.64
N LEU A 387 26.52 -19.15 6.23
CA LEU A 387 25.18 -18.95 5.66
C LEU A 387 24.13 -18.79 6.76
N VAL A 388 23.09 -18.01 6.45
CA VAL A 388 21.97 -17.74 7.36
C VAL A 388 20.90 -18.82 7.22
N MET A 389 20.47 -19.39 8.33
CA MET A 389 19.45 -20.43 8.36
C MET A 389 18.35 -20.19 9.40
N ILE A 390 17.22 -20.87 9.21
CA ILE A 390 16.18 -21.10 10.21
C ILE A 390 15.90 -22.61 10.34
N GLY A 391 15.67 -23.08 11.56
CA GLY A 391 15.25 -24.46 11.84
C GLY A 391 13.74 -24.64 11.89
N GLU A 392 13.27 -25.88 12.07
CA GLU A 392 11.84 -26.26 12.03
C GLU A 392 10.95 -25.55 13.06
N HIS A 393 11.53 -25.11 14.18
CA HIS A 393 10.82 -24.44 15.27
C HIS A 393 11.06 -22.92 15.30
N ALA A 394 11.64 -22.36 14.23
CA ALA A 394 11.86 -20.92 14.14
C ALA A 394 10.54 -20.15 14.01
N GLN A 395 10.51 -18.95 14.57
CA GLN A 395 9.42 -17.99 14.38
C GLN A 395 9.60 -17.17 13.11
N ALA A 396 10.85 -16.99 12.68
CA ALA A 396 11.17 -16.22 11.49
C ALA A 396 10.87 -16.99 10.19
N ARG A 397 10.44 -16.26 9.17
CA ARG A 397 10.12 -16.72 7.82
C ARG A 397 10.85 -15.92 6.75
N SER A 398 10.85 -16.40 5.52
CA SER A 398 11.27 -15.59 4.35
C SER A 398 10.16 -14.59 3.96
N TRP A 399 10.38 -13.78 2.92
CA TRP A 399 9.33 -12.89 2.39
C TRP A 399 8.09 -13.63 1.82
N MET A 400 8.24 -14.91 1.48
CA MET A 400 7.12 -15.78 1.09
C MET A 400 6.42 -16.32 2.34
N ASP A 401 5.78 -15.43 3.11
CA ASP A 401 5.37 -15.64 4.50
C ASP A 401 3.92 -16.09 4.73
N ALA A 402 3.19 -16.43 3.67
CA ALA A 402 1.77 -16.80 3.78
C ALA A 402 1.58 -18.11 4.53
N GLY A 403 0.68 -18.12 5.51
CA GLY A 403 0.36 -19.27 6.33
C GLY A 403 -0.56 -18.93 7.49
N TYR A 404 -1.04 -19.96 8.19
CA TYR A 404 -1.90 -19.84 9.37
C TYR A 404 -1.42 -20.79 10.45
N LEU A 405 -1.26 -20.30 11.68
CA LEU A 405 -0.75 -21.10 12.80
C LEU A 405 0.57 -21.81 12.40
N GLU A 406 0.59 -23.14 12.46
CA GLU A 406 1.73 -23.99 12.12
C GLU A 406 1.83 -24.33 10.61
N TRP A 407 0.82 -23.99 9.80
CA TRP A 407 0.83 -24.25 8.37
C TRP A 407 1.46 -23.10 7.58
N GLU A 408 2.40 -23.43 6.69
CA GLU A 408 3.02 -22.51 5.75
C GLU A 408 2.67 -22.89 4.31
N ALA A 409 2.29 -21.90 3.52
CA ALA A 409 1.91 -22.11 2.13
C ALA A 409 3.13 -22.45 1.24
N VAL A 410 4.28 -21.87 1.56
CA VAL A 410 5.58 -22.17 0.96
C VAL A 410 6.61 -22.30 2.08
N PRO A 411 6.82 -23.51 2.64
CA PRO A 411 7.77 -23.71 3.72
C PRO A 411 9.21 -23.48 3.25
N ARG A 412 9.92 -22.57 3.88
CA ARG A 412 11.31 -22.19 3.51
C ARG A 412 12.31 -22.33 4.65
N ILE A 413 12.08 -23.35 5.48
CA ILE A 413 13.00 -23.83 6.52
C ILE A 413 14.33 -24.24 5.86
N GLY A 414 15.46 -23.87 6.48
CA GLY A 414 16.80 -24.04 5.93
C GLY A 414 17.44 -22.71 5.55
N LYS A 415 18.11 -22.66 4.39
CA LYS A 415 18.87 -21.50 3.89
C LYS A 415 18.26 -20.95 2.58
N PRO A 416 17.30 -20.01 2.63
CA PRO A 416 16.69 -19.42 1.43
C PRO A 416 17.71 -18.62 0.60
N VAL A 417 17.68 -18.76 -0.72
CA VAL A 417 18.71 -18.21 -1.63
C VAL A 417 18.83 -16.69 -1.58
N GLU A 418 17.71 -15.98 -1.53
CA GLU A 418 17.68 -14.51 -1.50
C GLU A 418 18.17 -13.96 -0.16
N VAL A 419 17.94 -14.70 0.93
CA VAL A 419 18.46 -14.31 2.26
C VAL A 419 19.98 -14.40 2.28
N GLN A 420 20.57 -15.42 1.65
CA GLN A 420 22.04 -15.53 1.56
C GLN A 420 22.65 -14.37 0.78
N MET A 421 22.00 -13.99 -0.33
CA MET A 421 22.48 -12.87 -1.13
C MET A 421 22.26 -11.52 -0.45
N LEU A 422 21.14 -11.33 0.27
CA LEU A 422 20.93 -10.16 1.12
C LEU A 422 21.93 -10.09 2.27
N TRP A 423 22.28 -11.23 2.86
CA TRP A 423 23.29 -11.33 3.92
C TRP A 423 24.69 -10.97 3.42
N TYR A 424 25.10 -11.56 2.31
CA TYR A 424 26.35 -11.19 1.63
C TYR A 424 26.37 -9.69 1.29
N ASN A 425 25.27 -9.16 0.76
CA ASN A 425 25.15 -7.75 0.45
C ASN A 425 25.29 -6.86 1.69
N ALA A 426 24.64 -7.22 2.81
CA ALA A 426 24.75 -6.48 4.06
C ALA A 426 26.19 -6.48 4.60
N LEU A 427 26.89 -7.61 4.54
CA LEU A 427 28.32 -7.70 4.91
C LEU A 427 29.17 -6.76 4.07
N MET A 428 28.96 -6.73 2.75
CA MET A 428 29.71 -5.87 1.83
C MET A 428 29.39 -4.38 2.01
N VAL A 429 28.13 -4.02 2.26
CA VAL A 429 27.74 -2.63 2.59
C VAL A 429 28.41 -2.17 3.88
N ILE A 430 28.36 -2.99 4.93
CA ILE A 430 29.00 -2.66 6.21
C ILE A 430 30.52 -2.60 6.04
N ASN A 431 31.12 -3.46 5.22
CA ASN A 431 32.53 -3.41 4.85
C ASN A 431 32.90 -2.07 4.19
N GLU A 432 32.10 -1.63 3.22
CA GLU A 432 32.31 -0.36 2.52
C GLU A 432 32.19 0.83 3.46
N PHE A 433 31.16 0.88 4.31
CA PHE A 433 31.03 1.92 5.33
C PHE A 433 32.17 1.87 6.35
N SER A 434 32.63 0.69 6.75
CA SER A 434 33.80 0.55 7.63
C SER A 434 35.03 1.20 6.97
N ARG A 435 35.25 0.96 5.68
CA ARG A 435 36.34 1.61 4.92
C ARG A 435 36.18 3.13 4.88
N LEU A 436 34.99 3.62 4.53
CA LEU A 436 34.70 5.05 4.40
C LEU A 436 34.86 5.81 5.72
N LEU A 437 34.53 5.17 6.85
CA LEU A 437 34.66 5.73 8.19
C LEU A 437 36.03 5.45 8.84
N GLY A 438 36.94 4.72 8.18
CA GLY A 438 38.26 4.37 8.73
C GLY A 438 38.21 3.37 9.90
N ARG A 439 37.31 2.38 9.84
CA ARG A 439 37.12 1.31 10.85
C ARG A 439 37.74 -0.01 10.38
N GLU A 440 39.07 -0.10 10.38
CA GLU A 440 39.83 -1.23 9.80
C GLU A 440 39.43 -2.61 10.35
N ALA A 441 39.31 -2.78 11.66
CA ALA A 441 38.93 -4.06 12.26
C ALA A 441 37.51 -4.53 11.87
N GLY A 442 36.58 -3.59 11.68
CA GLY A 442 35.23 -3.89 11.19
C GLY A 442 35.24 -4.32 9.72
N GLN A 443 36.10 -3.68 8.93
CA GLN A 443 36.33 -4.01 7.53
C GLN A 443 36.91 -5.43 7.38
N GLU A 444 37.97 -5.77 8.10
CA GLU A 444 38.57 -7.12 8.06
C GLU A 444 37.55 -8.20 8.44
N LYS A 445 36.88 -8.04 9.59
CA LYS A 445 35.88 -9.01 10.08
C LYS A 445 34.76 -9.25 9.07
N THR A 446 34.19 -8.19 8.48
CA THR A 446 33.11 -8.33 7.49
C THR A 446 33.60 -8.95 6.19
N GLY A 447 34.82 -8.62 5.76
CA GLY A 447 35.45 -9.19 4.58
C GLY A 447 35.65 -10.70 4.68
N ASP A 448 36.15 -11.19 5.82
CA ASP A 448 36.38 -12.62 6.06
C ASP A 448 35.09 -13.44 6.03
N ILE A 449 34.04 -12.92 6.66
CA ILE A 449 32.72 -13.58 6.67
C ILE A 449 32.14 -13.58 5.25
N ALA A 450 32.22 -12.45 4.53
CA ALA A 450 31.74 -12.36 3.16
C ALA A 450 32.47 -13.33 2.21
N ALA A 451 33.79 -13.51 2.39
CA ALA A 451 34.58 -14.46 1.62
C ALA A 451 34.07 -15.90 1.82
N ARG A 452 33.83 -16.30 3.08
CA ARG A 452 33.27 -17.61 3.41
C ARG A 452 31.88 -17.82 2.82
N VAL A 453 30.99 -16.84 2.98
CA VAL A 453 29.64 -16.86 2.39
C VAL A 453 29.72 -17.07 0.88
N ARG A 454 30.62 -16.36 0.20
CA ARG A 454 30.80 -16.49 -1.25
C ARG A 454 31.26 -17.89 -1.66
N GLU A 455 32.22 -18.46 -0.95
CA GLU A 455 32.72 -19.82 -1.21
C GLU A 455 31.62 -20.86 -1.02
N SER A 456 30.94 -20.83 0.14
CA SER A 456 29.86 -21.76 0.44
C SER A 456 28.64 -21.58 -0.45
N PHE A 457 28.32 -20.35 -0.86
CA PHE A 457 27.24 -20.10 -1.81
C PHE A 457 27.56 -20.70 -3.18
N ALA A 458 28.77 -20.47 -3.71
CA ALA A 458 29.20 -21.01 -4.99
C ALA A 458 29.21 -22.54 -5.01
N GLU A 459 29.63 -23.16 -3.90
CA GLU A 459 29.64 -24.62 -3.75
C GLU A 459 28.23 -25.21 -3.65
N LYS A 460 27.36 -24.64 -2.81
CA LYS A 460 26.11 -25.29 -2.40
C LYS A 460 24.87 -24.87 -3.21
N PHE A 461 24.80 -23.62 -3.68
CA PHE A 461 23.60 -23.10 -4.35
C PHE A 461 23.67 -23.17 -5.87
N TRP A 462 24.85 -23.14 -6.49
CA TRP A 462 24.94 -23.10 -7.95
C TRP A 462 24.65 -24.46 -8.58
N LEU A 463 23.54 -24.57 -9.31
CA LEU A 463 23.19 -25.79 -10.04
C LEU A 463 23.80 -25.75 -11.44
N ALA A 464 25.05 -26.22 -11.55
CA ALA A 464 25.83 -26.11 -12.80
C ALA A 464 25.13 -26.71 -14.03
N ARG A 465 24.36 -27.79 -13.85
CA ARG A 465 23.58 -28.41 -14.93
C ARG A 465 22.42 -27.55 -15.40
N GLU A 466 21.74 -26.91 -14.45
CA GLU A 466 20.51 -26.14 -14.71
C GLU A 466 20.80 -24.68 -15.08
N GLY A 467 21.99 -24.17 -14.73
CA GLY A 467 22.43 -22.82 -15.06
C GLY A 467 21.78 -21.73 -14.20
N TYR A 468 21.29 -22.09 -13.01
CA TYR A 468 20.70 -21.16 -12.05
C TYR A 468 20.92 -21.62 -10.59
N CYS A 469 20.52 -20.81 -9.63
CA CYS A 469 20.68 -21.14 -8.20
C CYS A 469 19.52 -22.01 -7.68
N ALA A 470 19.82 -22.95 -6.79
CA ALA A 470 18.83 -23.61 -5.96
C ALA A 470 18.01 -22.55 -5.18
N ASP A 471 16.71 -22.76 -4.99
CA ASP A 471 15.87 -21.79 -4.27
C ASP A 471 16.13 -21.75 -2.76
N LEU A 472 16.52 -22.91 -2.23
CA LEU A 472 16.62 -23.18 -0.81
C LEU A 472 17.61 -24.34 -0.61
N LEU A 473 18.39 -24.32 0.46
CA LEU A 473 19.01 -25.53 0.99
C LEU A 473 18.24 -26.00 2.22
N ARG A 474 17.78 -27.24 2.23
CA ARG A 474 17.18 -27.90 3.39
C ARG A 474 18.11 -29.03 3.82
N ASP A 475 18.66 -28.93 5.03
CA ASP A 475 19.68 -29.87 5.52
C ASP A 475 20.80 -30.09 4.48
N ASP A 476 21.30 -28.98 3.91
CA ASP A 476 22.28 -28.91 2.81
C ASP A 476 21.85 -29.59 1.49
N HIS A 477 20.61 -30.06 1.35
CA HIS A 477 20.07 -30.54 0.09
C HIS A 477 19.47 -29.39 -0.73
N PRO A 478 19.92 -29.18 -1.99
CA PRO A 478 19.41 -28.09 -2.82
C PRO A 478 18.02 -28.38 -3.39
N ASP A 479 17.12 -27.41 -3.24
CA ASP A 479 15.85 -27.35 -3.96
C ASP A 479 16.05 -26.74 -5.34
N SER A 480 15.86 -27.54 -6.39
CA SER A 480 16.05 -27.12 -7.78
C SER A 480 14.86 -26.38 -8.41
N ALA A 481 13.82 -26.06 -7.64
CA ALA A 481 12.67 -25.30 -8.13
C ALA A 481 13.11 -23.93 -8.68
N LEU A 482 12.85 -23.68 -9.96
CA LEU A 482 13.14 -22.39 -10.58
C LEU A 482 12.15 -21.33 -10.08
N ARG A 483 12.65 -20.44 -9.21
CA ARG A 483 11.89 -19.32 -8.63
C ARG A 483 12.55 -17.97 -8.89
N ALA A 484 11.75 -16.90 -8.72
CA ALA A 484 12.21 -15.53 -8.86
C ALA A 484 13.12 -15.05 -7.70
N ASN A 485 13.24 -15.81 -6.62
CA ASN A 485 14.02 -15.42 -5.44
C ASN A 485 15.47 -15.08 -5.76
N GLN A 486 16.08 -15.82 -6.68
CA GLN A 486 17.44 -15.51 -7.14
C GLN A 486 17.57 -14.11 -7.74
N VAL A 487 16.54 -13.63 -8.46
CA VAL A 487 16.55 -12.29 -9.07
C VAL A 487 16.72 -11.19 -8.03
N ILE A 488 16.14 -11.37 -6.83
CA ILE A 488 16.28 -10.43 -5.72
C ILE A 488 17.76 -10.18 -5.42
N GLY A 489 18.51 -11.26 -5.19
CA GLY A 489 19.92 -11.20 -4.83
C GLY A 489 20.82 -10.74 -5.98
N PHE A 490 20.57 -11.23 -7.19
CA PHE A 490 21.32 -10.80 -8.39
C PHE A 490 21.10 -9.32 -8.76
N GLY A 491 19.97 -8.74 -8.33
CA GLY A 491 19.70 -7.32 -8.47
C GLY A 491 20.37 -6.44 -7.41
N LEU A 492 21.00 -6.96 -6.37
CA LEU A 492 21.65 -6.16 -5.33
C LEU A 492 23.00 -5.57 -5.80
N PRO A 493 23.49 -4.50 -5.16
CA PRO A 493 24.82 -3.95 -5.43
C PRO A 493 25.94 -4.99 -5.31
N TYR A 494 25.85 -5.85 -4.30
CA TYR A 494 26.82 -6.91 -4.03
C TYR A 494 26.13 -8.28 -4.03
N ALA A 495 26.61 -9.19 -4.87
CA ALA A 495 26.10 -10.57 -4.94
C ALA A 495 27.27 -11.58 -4.97
N PRO A 496 27.15 -12.75 -4.31
CA PRO A 496 28.20 -13.76 -4.20
C PRO A 496 28.34 -14.62 -5.47
N VAL A 497 28.25 -14.00 -6.65
CA VAL A 497 28.09 -14.69 -7.94
C VAL A 497 28.87 -13.97 -9.05
N THR A 498 29.21 -14.70 -10.11
CA THR A 498 29.95 -14.13 -11.25
C THR A 498 29.00 -13.47 -12.27
N GLU A 499 29.55 -12.60 -13.11
CA GLU A 499 28.82 -12.03 -14.26
C GLU A 499 28.29 -13.11 -15.23
N SER A 500 28.98 -14.25 -15.34
CA SER A 500 28.50 -15.39 -16.13
C SER A 500 27.27 -16.03 -15.49
N ASN A 501 27.25 -16.19 -14.17
CA ASN A 501 26.08 -16.68 -13.45
C ASN A 501 24.90 -15.72 -13.63
N ALA A 502 25.14 -14.40 -13.55
CA ALA A 502 24.10 -13.39 -13.72
C ALA A 502 23.42 -13.47 -15.08
N ARG A 503 24.20 -13.62 -16.17
CA ARG A 503 23.66 -13.81 -17.52
C ARG A 503 22.87 -15.12 -17.66
N SER A 504 23.37 -16.21 -17.07
CA SER A 504 22.71 -17.52 -17.09
C SER A 504 21.37 -17.49 -16.35
N VAL A 505 21.33 -16.88 -15.16
CA VAL A 505 20.12 -16.68 -14.37
C VAL A 505 19.11 -15.80 -15.11
N LEU A 506 19.56 -14.69 -15.70
CA LEU A 506 18.68 -13.83 -16.49
C LEU A 506 18.05 -14.61 -17.65
N ALA A 507 18.82 -15.44 -18.37
CA ALA A 507 18.31 -16.26 -19.46
C ALA A 507 17.24 -17.26 -18.98
N ALA A 508 17.47 -17.94 -17.85
CA ALA A 508 16.50 -18.88 -17.28
C ALA A 508 15.20 -18.18 -16.82
N VAL A 509 15.33 -17.03 -16.16
CA VAL A 509 14.19 -16.22 -15.71
C VAL A 509 13.41 -15.68 -16.90
N ASP A 510 14.09 -15.20 -17.94
CA ASP A 510 13.47 -14.71 -19.17
C ASP A 510 12.70 -15.80 -19.90
N ALA A 511 13.25 -17.01 -19.96
CA ALA A 511 12.63 -18.13 -20.65
C ALA A 511 11.38 -18.66 -19.93
N HIS A 512 11.34 -18.61 -18.60
CA HIS A 512 10.36 -19.37 -17.82
C HIS A 512 9.48 -18.55 -16.88
N LEU A 513 9.96 -17.42 -16.38
CA LEU A 513 9.28 -16.64 -15.33
C LEU A 513 8.80 -15.27 -15.80
N ARG A 514 9.47 -14.67 -16.79
CA ARG A 514 9.14 -13.32 -17.24
C ARG A 514 7.80 -13.26 -18.00
N THR A 515 7.02 -12.23 -17.69
CA THR A 515 5.77 -11.86 -18.35
C THR A 515 5.72 -10.35 -18.57
N PRO A 516 4.84 -9.83 -19.44
CA PRO A 516 4.70 -8.38 -19.60
C PRO A 516 4.24 -7.64 -18.33
N MET A 517 3.68 -8.36 -17.36
CA MET A 517 3.22 -7.82 -16.06
C MET A 517 4.23 -8.01 -14.92
N GLY A 518 5.39 -8.62 -15.17
CA GLY A 518 6.44 -8.82 -14.16
C GLY A 518 7.03 -10.23 -14.18
N ILE A 519 7.48 -10.72 -13.03
CA ILE A 519 8.16 -12.02 -12.90
C ILE A 519 7.29 -12.96 -12.06
N ARG A 520 6.99 -14.16 -12.60
CA ARG A 520 6.32 -15.24 -11.85
C ARG A 520 7.17 -15.70 -10.69
N THR A 521 6.55 -15.97 -9.55
CA THR A 521 7.22 -16.48 -8.35
C THR A 521 7.76 -17.90 -8.51
N LEU A 522 7.15 -18.71 -9.36
CA LEU A 522 7.50 -20.11 -9.62
C LEU A 522 7.30 -20.45 -11.10
N THR A 523 8.13 -21.35 -11.65
CA THR A 523 8.01 -21.80 -13.04
C THR A 523 6.70 -22.55 -13.30
N PRO A 524 6.04 -22.32 -14.46
CA PRO A 524 4.82 -23.04 -14.85
C PRO A 524 4.96 -24.56 -14.96
N TYR A 525 6.17 -25.08 -15.09
CA TYR A 525 6.42 -26.52 -15.19
C TYR A 525 6.50 -27.23 -13.83
N HIS A 526 6.51 -26.48 -12.73
CA HIS A 526 6.56 -27.06 -11.40
C HIS A 526 5.17 -27.58 -11.00
N PRO A 527 5.03 -28.79 -10.41
CA PRO A 527 3.72 -29.35 -10.05
C PRO A 527 2.89 -28.50 -9.06
N ALA A 528 3.56 -27.70 -8.23
CA ALA A 528 2.91 -26.78 -7.30
C ALA A 528 2.49 -25.44 -7.95
N TYR A 529 2.73 -25.24 -9.25
CA TYR A 529 2.40 -23.99 -9.92
C TYR A 529 0.90 -23.68 -9.89
N SER A 530 0.58 -22.44 -9.51
CA SER A 530 -0.77 -21.88 -9.48
C SER A 530 -0.69 -20.43 -9.99
N GLY A 531 -0.88 -20.29 -11.30
CA GLY A 531 -0.83 -19.02 -12.02
C GLY A 531 -2.17 -18.31 -12.18
N GLU A 532 -3.26 -18.91 -11.67
CA GLU A 532 -4.61 -18.35 -11.76
C GLU A 532 -4.75 -17.05 -10.92
N GLY A 533 -5.86 -16.34 -11.16
CA GLY A 533 -6.24 -15.14 -10.41
C GLY A 533 -6.63 -15.43 -8.97
N GLU A 534 -7.46 -14.58 -8.36
CA GLU A 534 -7.90 -14.75 -6.98
C GLU A 534 -8.73 -16.02 -6.77
N HIS A 535 -8.50 -16.68 -5.64
CA HIS A 535 -9.22 -17.87 -5.21
C HIS A 535 -10.07 -17.58 -3.98
N THR A 536 -11.27 -18.16 -3.93
CA THR A 536 -12.17 -18.04 -2.77
C THR A 536 -11.71 -18.86 -1.57
N HIS A 537 -10.93 -19.93 -1.79
CA HIS A 537 -10.45 -20.80 -0.72
C HIS A 537 -9.15 -20.25 -0.10
N PRO A 538 -9.12 -19.90 1.21
CA PRO A 538 -7.98 -19.21 1.83
C PRO A 538 -6.63 -19.91 1.70
N HIS A 539 -6.59 -21.25 1.81
CA HIS A 539 -5.33 -21.99 1.64
C HIS A 539 -4.81 -21.99 0.20
N VAL A 540 -5.71 -22.02 -0.78
CA VAL A 540 -5.32 -21.99 -2.20
C VAL A 540 -4.82 -20.59 -2.55
N GLU A 541 -5.54 -19.56 -2.09
CA GLU A 541 -5.16 -18.16 -2.21
C GLU A 541 -3.76 -17.88 -1.61
N ALA A 542 -3.53 -18.34 -0.38
CA ALA A 542 -2.25 -18.21 0.31
C ALA A 542 -1.09 -18.89 -0.44
N SER A 543 -1.34 -20.06 -1.05
CA SER A 543 -0.36 -20.79 -1.86
C SER A 543 -0.09 -20.14 -3.21
N ALA A 544 -1.14 -19.81 -3.97
CA ALA A 544 -1.06 -19.19 -5.29
C ALA A 544 -0.25 -17.88 -5.27
N ARG A 545 -0.39 -17.10 -4.18
CA ARG A 545 0.40 -15.89 -3.93
C ARG A 545 1.90 -16.10 -4.15
N PHE A 546 2.46 -17.24 -3.77
CA PHE A 546 3.90 -17.50 -3.84
C PHE A 546 4.29 -18.69 -4.72
N ASN A 547 3.33 -19.34 -5.37
CA ASN A 547 3.56 -20.50 -6.23
C ASN A 547 3.13 -20.26 -7.69
N GLY A 548 3.20 -19.04 -8.22
CA GLY A 548 2.96 -18.82 -9.64
C GLY A 548 2.52 -17.42 -10.01
N ARG A 549 1.89 -16.70 -9.08
CA ARG A 549 1.55 -15.30 -9.27
C ARG A 549 2.77 -14.41 -9.44
N ILE A 550 2.53 -13.27 -10.06
CA ILE A 550 3.51 -12.21 -10.27
C ILE A 550 3.38 -11.26 -9.09
N HIS A 551 4.50 -10.98 -8.41
CA HIS A 551 4.58 -9.90 -7.43
C HIS A 551 5.21 -8.68 -8.10
N THR A 552 4.47 -7.58 -8.15
CA THR A 552 4.89 -6.37 -8.87
C THR A 552 6.23 -5.82 -8.36
N TRP A 553 6.51 -5.98 -7.05
CA TRP A 553 7.74 -5.48 -6.46
C TRP A 553 9.02 -6.14 -7.00
N LEU A 554 8.93 -7.38 -7.53
CA LEU A 554 10.05 -8.10 -8.14
C LEU A 554 10.53 -7.49 -9.46
N LEU A 555 9.76 -6.56 -10.05
CA LEU A 555 10.19 -5.84 -11.25
C LEU A 555 11.51 -5.10 -11.00
N TRP A 556 11.65 -4.44 -9.85
CA TRP A 556 12.85 -3.65 -9.55
C TRP A 556 14.15 -4.48 -9.53
N PRO A 557 14.26 -5.56 -8.73
CA PRO A 557 15.46 -6.39 -8.77
C PRO A 557 15.69 -7.01 -10.16
N TYR A 558 14.63 -7.35 -10.91
CA TYR A 558 14.77 -7.83 -12.28
C TYR A 558 15.39 -6.78 -13.21
N ILE A 559 14.89 -5.54 -13.19
CA ILE A 559 15.41 -4.46 -14.04
C ILE A 559 16.88 -4.19 -13.74
N ARG A 560 17.28 -4.21 -12.46
CA ARG A 560 18.70 -4.10 -12.09
C ARG A 560 19.56 -5.22 -12.69
N LEU A 561 19.12 -6.47 -12.56
CA LEU A 561 19.81 -7.62 -13.14
C LEU A 561 19.90 -7.50 -14.68
N ALA A 562 18.80 -7.17 -15.35
CA ALA A 562 18.76 -7.04 -16.80
C ALA A 562 19.70 -5.94 -17.30
N LEU A 563 19.70 -4.77 -16.66
CA LEU A 563 20.61 -3.66 -16.98
C LEU A 563 22.08 -4.05 -16.74
N ARG A 564 22.38 -4.72 -15.63
CA ARG A 564 23.73 -5.24 -15.33
C ARG A 564 24.22 -6.22 -16.40
N CYS A 565 23.32 -7.07 -16.91
CA CYS A 565 23.62 -8.00 -17.99
C CYS A 565 23.71 -7.34 -19.38
N GLY A 566 23.46 -6.04 -19.49
CA GLY A 566 23.57 -5.27 -20.73
C GLY A 566 22.32 -5.27 -21.60
N ILE A 567 21.14 -5.61 -21.05
CA ILE A 567 19.88 -5.50 -21.80
C ILE A 567 19.57 -4.01 -22.04
N PRO A 568 19.29 -3.58 -23.29
CA PRO A 568 18.97 -2.19 -23.58
C PRO A 568 17.73 -1.69 -22.84
N ARG A 569 17.79 -0.46 -22.32
CA ARG A 569 16.68 0.19 -21.59
C ARG A 569 15.37 0.21 -22.39
N GLU A 570 15.43 0.59 -23.66
CA GLU A 570 14.26 0.66 -24.55
C GLU A 570 13.60 -0.70 -24.76
N GLN A 571 14.37 -1.79 -24.78
CA GLN A 571 13.82 -3.15 -24.87
C GLN A 571 13.02 -3.50 -23.62
N LEU A 572 13.54 -3.17 -22.43
CA LEU A 572 12.85 -3.38 -21.16
C LEU A 572 11.60 -2.49 -21.05
N LYS A 573 11.72 -1.22 -21.42
CA LYS A 573 10.60 -0.25 -21.44
C LYS A 573 9.47 -0.71 -22.35
N THR A 574 9.81 -1.20 -23.54
CA THR A 574 8.83 -1.74 -24.50
C THR A 574 8.18 -3.01 -23.97
N TYR A 575 8.95 -3.93 -23.41
CA TYR A 575 8.43 -5.21 -22.93
C TYR A 575 7.47 -5.06 -21.75
N PHE A 576 7.81 -4.21 -20.77
CA PHE A 576 6.97 -3.94 -19.60
C PHE A 576 6.01 -2.76 -19.80
N ALA A 577 5.83 -2.27 -21.03
CA ALA A 577 4.86 -1.23 -21.34
C ALA A 577 3.44 -1.55 -20.80
N PRO A 578 2.94 -2.81 -20.83
CA PRO A 578 1.67 -3.15 -20.21
C PRO A 578 1.63 -2.87 -18.70
N LEU A 579 2.69 -3.20 -17.97
CA LEU A 579 2.78 -2.93 -16.54
C LEU A 579 2.94 -1.42 -16.24
N PHE A 580 3.70 -0.69 -17.05
CA PHE A 580 3.80 0.77 -16.93
C PHE A 580 2.50 1.49 -17.33
N ALA A 581 1.62 0.84 -18.08
CA ALA A 581 0.27 1.30 -18.35
C ALA A 581 -0.76 0.80 -17.33
N ALA A 582 -0.37 -0.08 -16.40
CA ALA A 582 -1.28 -0.68 -15.42
C ALA A 582 -1.79 0.24 -14.30
N PRO A 583 -1.17 1.40 -13.96
CA PRO A 583 -1.86 2.35 -13.11
C PRO A 583 -3.25 2.61 -13.67
N ASP A 584 -4.25 2.68 -12.78
CA ASP A 584 -5.67 2.81 -13.11
C ASP A 584 -6.43 1.49 -13.38
N HIS A 585 -5.78 0.31 -13.31
CA HIS A 585 -6.47 -0.99 -13.40
C HIS A 585 -7.37 -1.26 -12.17
N GLY A 586 -6.78 -1.38 -10.98
CA GLY A 586 -7.50 -1.62 -9.72
C GLY A 586 -7.96 -0.34 -9.03
N LEU A 587 -7.01 0.56 -8.75
CA LEU A 587 -7.26 1.88 -8.17
C LEU A 587 -6.52 2.96 -8.97
N LEU A 588 -7.21 4.08 -9.21
CA LEU A 588 -6.69 5.22 -9.98
C LEU A 588 -5.36 5.72 -9.40
N ASP A 589 -4.36 5.90 -10.26
CA ASP A 589 -2.98 6.30 -9.99
C ASP A 589 -2.18 5.36 -9.07
N HIS A 590 -2.68 4.15 -8.81
CA HIS A 590 -2.03 3.12 -7.98
C HIS A 590 -1.82 1.83 -8.77
N VAL A 591 -0.98 0.95 -8.23
CA VAL A 591 -0.70 -0.36 -8.85
C VAL A 591 -1.03 -1.49 -7.89
N ASP A 592 -1.64 -2.52 -8.45
CA ASP A 592 -1.95 -3.77 -7.79
C ASP A 592 -0.69 -4.49 -7.27
N GLU A 593 -0.81 -5.10 -6.10
CA GLU A 593 0.27 -5.86 -5.45
C GLU A 593 0.75 -7.02 -6.32
N GLN A 594 -0.19 -7.70 -6.96
CA GLN A 594 0.04 -8.92 -7.71
C GLN A 594 -0.78 -8.98 -9.00
N PHE A 595 -0.35 -9.87 -9.89
CA PHE A 595 -1.11 -10.27 -11.09
C PHE A 595 -1.09 -11.80 -11.23
N ALA A 596 -2.13 -12.35 -11.86
CA ALA A 596 -2.15 -13.76 -12.25
C ALA A 596 -0.91 -14.11 -13.09
N GLY A 597 -0.29 -15.25 -12.79
CA GLY A 597 0.87 -15.76 -13.54
C GLY A 597 0.52 -16.15 -14.97
N ASP A 598 -0.72 -16.60 -15.20
CA ASP A 598 -1.21 -16.98 -16.52
C ASP A 598 -1.92 -15.82 -17.23
N ALA A 599 -1.90 -15.84 -18.56
CA ALA A 599 -2.65 -14.87 -19.35
C ALA A 599 -4.16 -14.97 -19.04
N PRO A 600 -4.90 -13.86 -18.93
CA PRO A 600 -4.53 -12.50 -19.33
C PRO A 600 -3.89 -11.63 -18.22
N HIS A 601 -3.30 -12.25 -17.18
CA HIS A 601 -2.63 -11.56 -16.07
C HIS A 601 -3.57 -10.61 -15.30
N THR A 602 -4.73 -11.11 -14.88
CA THR A 602 -5.70 -10.33 -14.11
C THR A 602 -5.09 -9.82 -12.79
N PRO A 603 -5.43 -8.59 -12.34
CA PRO A 603 -4.97 -8.08 -11.05
C PRO A 603 -5.39 -8.96 -9.87
N ALA A 604 -4.59 -8.97 -8.81
CA ALA A 604 -4.83 -9.69 -7.57
C ALA A 604 -4.18 -8.99 -6.36
N GLY A 605 -4.65 -9.31 -5.15
CA GLY A 605 -4.10 -8.75 -3.92
C GLY A 605 -4.55 -7.31 -3.69
N LEU A 606 -3.71 -6.49 -3.03
CA LEU A 606 -4.09 -5.10 -2.76
C LEU A 606 -4.12 -4.27 -4.06
N PRO A 607 -5.22 -3.56 -4.38
CA PRO A 607 -5.28 -2.69 -5.56
C PRO A 607 -4.39 -1.44 -5.45
N ALA A 608 -3.87 -1.16 -4.25
CA ALA A 608 -2.88 -0.12 -4.02
C ALA A 608 -1.82 -0.63 -3.04
N SER A 609 -0.68 -1.08 -3.58
CA SER A 609 0.48 -1.53 -2.80
C SER A 609 1.62 -0.51 -2.89
N VAL A 610 2.20 -0.15 -1.73
CA VAL A 610 3.32 0.78 -1.69
C VAL A 610 4.60 0.17 -2.28
N ALA A 611 4.85 -1.12 -2.03
CA ALA A 611 5.99 -1.82 -2.61
C ALA A 611 5.87 -1.97 -4.14
N ALA A 612 4.65 -2.22 -4.65
CA ALA A 612 4.39 -2.26 -6.10
C ALA A 612 4.67 -0.90 -6.75
N LEU A 613 4.11 0.17 -6.18
CA LEU A 613 4.30 1.53 -6.67
C LEU A 613 5.78 1.96 -6.61
N ALA A 614 6.47 1.65 -5.51
CA ALA A 614 7.89 1.91 -5.34
C ALA A 614 8.75 1.20 -6.40
N ALA A 615 8.50 -0.09 -6.63
CA ALA A 615 9.28 -0.87 -7.59
C ALA A 615 9.09 -0.37 -9.02
N ILE A 616 7.86 -0.04 -9.41
CA ILE A 616 7.56 0.49 -10.75
C ILE A 616 8.18 1.89 -10.94
N THR A 617 8.11 2.75 -9.92
CA THR A 617 8.72 4.08 -9.97
C THR A 617 10.24 4.00 -10.17
N ARG A 618 10.94 3.17 -9.37
CA ARG A 618 12.39 2.95 -9.52
C ARG A 618 12.74 2.35 -10.87
N SER A 619 11.97 1.37 -11.31
CA SER A 619 12.18 0.70 -12.59
C SER A 619 12.06 1.68 -13.75
N TRP A 620 11.02 2.53 -13.76
CA TRP A 620 10.87 3.55 -14.79
C TRP A 620 12.03 4.54 -14.80
N LEU A 621 12.42 5.07 -13.63
CA LEU A 621 13.54 6.00 -13.51
C LEU A 621 14.87 5.40 -14.00
N ALA A 622 15.13 4.13 -13.71
CA ALA A 622 16.34 3.44 -14.18
C ALA A 622 16.34 3.20 -15.70
N LEU A 623 15.16 3.17 -16.33
CA LEU A 623 15.02 2.97 -17.77
C LEU A 623 15.00 4.30 -18.56
N THR A 624 14.83 5.44 -17.90
CA THR A 624 14.80 6.77 -18.54
C THR A 624 16.04 7.62 -18.28
N ARG A 625 16.81 7.31 -17.23
CA ARG A 625 18.16 7.85 -16.98
C ARG A 625 19.23 6.95 -17.61
#